data_AF-A0A397TR94-F1
#
_entry.id   AF-A0A397TR94-F1
#
_cell.length_a   1.000
_cell.length_b   1.000
_cell.length_c   1.000
_cell.angle_alpha   90.00
_cell.angle_beta   90.00
_cell.angle_gamma   90.00
#
_symmetry.space_group_name_H-M   'P 1'
#
loop_
_entity.id
_entity.type
_entity.pdbx_description
1 polymer ?
#
loop_
_entity_poly.entity_id
_entity_poly.type
_entity_poly.pdbx_seq_one_letter_code
_entity_poly.pdbx_strand_id
1 'polypeptide(L)'
;KYNEALADFNKLLEIDPDNELALGKRGETYFMMGKYNEALADLSERLEKNQNIAFALRIRAGAYYKLHKYKEAIDDLTKSLAIEQKNVFALSYRGSEFYKLKRFKNHSKI
;
A
#
# COMPACT_ATOMS: atom_id res chain seq x y z
N LYS A 1 12.37 15.94 -7.86
CA LYS A 1 12.14 14.67 -8.59
C LYS A 1 10.77 14.05 -8.35
N TYR A 2 10.28 13.93 -7.09
CA TYR A 2 8.94 13.36 -6.86
C TYR A 2 7.80 14.21 -7.42
N ASN A 3 7.89 15.54 -7.34
CA ASN A 3 6.86 16.43 -7.89
C ASN A 3 6.77 16.33 -9.42
N GLU A 4 7.91 16.19 -10.09
CA GLU A 4 8.00 15.99 -11.54
C GLU A 4 7.39 14.64 -11.94
N ALA A 5 7.70 13.57 -11.21
CA ALA A 5 7.08 12.26 -11.42
C ALA A 5 5.55 12.31 -11.22
N LEU A 6 5.07 12.99 -10.16
CA LEU A 6 3.63 13.20 -9.95
C LEU A 6 2.99 13.97 -11.12
N ALA A 7 3.66 15.00 -11.65
CA ALA A 7 3.14 15.77 -12.77
C ALA A 7 2.98 14.90 -14.02
N ASP A 8 3.95 14.04 -14.31
CA ASP A 8 3.88 13.12 -15.45
C ASP A 8 2.80 12.04 -15.27
N PHE A 9 2.69 11.46 -14.06
CA PHE A 9 1.62 10.49 -13.77
C PHE A 9 0.23 11.12 -13.79
N ASN A 10 0.08 12.38 -13.34
CA ASN A 10 -1.18 13.11 -13.42
C ASN A 10 -1.61 13.30 -14.88
N LYS A 11 -0.70 13.76 -15.75
CA LYS A 11 -0.99 13.89 -17.19
C LYS A 11 -1.37 12.57 -17.82
N LEU A 12 -0.70 11.47 -17.45
CA LEU A 12 -1.05 10.15 -17.95
C LEU A 12 -2.46 9.74 -17.51
N LEU A 13 -2.85 10.03 -16.27
CA LEU A 13 -4.19 9.73 -15.75
C LEU A 13 -5.28 10.68 -16.26
N GLU A 14 -4.93 11.87 -16.76
CA GLU A 14 -5.85 12.71 -17.53
C GLU A 14 -6.19 12.10 -18.89
N ILE A 15 -5.27 11.35 -19.50
CA ILE A 15 -5.44 10.69 -20.80
C ILE A 15 -6.08 9.32 -20.66
N ASP A 16 -5.59 8.53 -19.69
CA ASP A 16 -6.03 7.17 -19.39
C ASP A 16 -6.23 7.06 -17.87
N PRO A 17 -7.44 7.37 -17.36
CA PRO A 17 -7.72 7.36 -15.92
C PRO A 17 -7.52 6.00 -15.26
N ASP A 18 -7.60 4.93 -16.05
CA ASP A 18 -7.51 3.56 -15.56
C ASP A 18 -6.10 2.98 -15.71
N ASN A 19 -5.12 3.81 -16.09
CA ASN A 19 -3.76 3.36 -16.33
C ASN A 19 -3.13 2.74 -15.08
N GLU A 20 -2.99 1.42 -15.09
CA GLU A 20 -2.46 0.65 -13.97
C GLU A 20 -1.11 1.16 -13.45
N LEU A 21 -0.21 1.42 -14.40
CA LEU A 21 1.17 1.78 -14.11
C LEU A 21 1.18 3.16 -13.47
N ALA A 22 0.41 4.11 -14.02
CA ALA A 22 0.31 5.46 -13.48
C ALA A 22 -0.29 5.45 -12.07
N LEU A 23 -1.41 4.77 -11.82
CA LEU A 23 -2.01 4.65 -10.48
C LEU A 23 -1.03 4.04 -9.48
N GLY A 24 -0.37 2.93 -9.85
CA GLY A 24 0.58 2.28 -8.93
C GLY A 24 1.83 3.10 -8.66
N LYS A 25 2.38 3.78 -9.68
CA LYS A 25 3.59 4.60 -9.53
C LYS A 25 3.33 5.93 -8.85
N ARG A 26 2.16 6.53 -9.09
CA ARG A 26 1.71 7.72 -8.36
C ARG A 26 1.43 7.38 -6.89
N GLY A 27 0.77 6.27 -6.62
CA GLY A 27 0.58 5.75 -5.26
C GLY A 27 1.88 5.45 -4.52
N GLU A 28 2.84 4.79 -5.17
CA GLU A 28 4.21 4.58 -4.63
C GLU A 28 4.92 5.91 -4.36
N THR A 29 4.81 6.87 -5.26
CA THR A 29 5.41 8.21 -5.11
C THR A 29 4.81 8.95 -3.91
N TYR A 30 3.48 8.94 -3.76
CA TYR A 30 2.80 9.51 -2.60
C TYR A 30 3.26 8.86 -1.29
N PHE A 31 3.39 7.53 -1.27
CA PHE A 31 3.91 6.81 -0.11
C PHE A 31 5.33 7.29 0.27
N MET A 32 6.23 7.39 -0.72
CA MET A 32 7.60 7.87 -0.50
C MET A 32 7.68 9.33 -0.02
N MET A 33 6.65 10.13 -0.34
CA MET A 33 6.50 11.51 0.14
C MET A 33 5.80 11.61 1.52
N GLY A 34 5.37 10.51 2.12
CA GLY A 34 4.60 10.50 3.37
C GLY A 34 3.13 10.87 3.21
N LYS A 35 2.64 10.97 1.98
CA LYS A 35 1.25 11.27 1.61
C LYS A 35 0.42 10.00 1.59
N TYR A 36 0.25 9.40 2.76
CA TYR A 36 -0.27 8.03 2.86
C TYR A 36 -1.74 7.91 2.42
N ASN A 37 -2.58 8.93 2.65
CA ASN A 37 -3.99 8.86 2.23
C ASN A 37 -4.12 8.92 0.70
N GLU A 38 -3.34 9.77 0.04
CA GLU A 38 -3.27 9.86 -1.41
C GLU A 38 -2.72 8.56 -2.01
N ALA A 39 -1.70 7.96 -1.38
CA ALA A 39 -1.21 6.63 -1.76
C ALA A 39 -2.29 5.56 -1.64
N LEU A 40 -3.07 5.55 -0.55
CA LEU A 40 -4.16 4.59 -0.34
C LEU A 40 -5.23 4.72 -1.42
N ALA A 41 -5.57 5.94 -1.86
CA ALA A 41 -6.58 6.17 -2.88
C ALA A 41 -6.18 5.52 -4.23
N ASP A 42 -5.02 5.91 -4.77
CA ASP A 42 -4.53 5.40 -6.05
C ASP A 42 -4.32 3.87 -6.04
N LEU A 43 -3.75 3.34 -4.95
CA LEU A 43 -3.50 1.90 -4.82
C LEU A 43 -4.80 1.11 -4.68
N SER A 44 -5.83 1.68 -4.06
CA SER A 44 -7.13 1.01 -3.94
C SER A 44 -7.85 0.97 -5.27
N GLU A 45 -7.84 2.07 -6.01
CA GLU A 45 -8.41 2.12 -7.35
C GLU A 45 -7.75 1.10 -8.29
N ARG A 46 -6.41 1.02 -8.27
CA ARG A 46 -5.66 0.01 -9.02
C ARG A 46 -6.05 -1.43 -8.64
N LEU A 47 -6.25 -1.69 -7.35
CA LEU A 47 -6.57 -3.02 -6.83
C LEU A 47 -8.02 -3.44 -7.13
N GLU A 48 -8.97 -2.49 -7.16
CA GLU A 48 -10.34 -2.75 -7.59
C GLU A 48 -10.41 -3.24 -9.04
N LYS A 49 -9.46 -2.81 -9.87
CA LYS A 49 -9.32 -3.22 -11.28
C LYS A 49 -8.56 -4.54 -11.46
N ASN A 50 -8.15 -5.22 -10.38
CA ASN A 50 -7.44 -6.51 -10.36
C ASN A 50 -6.12 -6.57 -11.16
N GLN A 51 -5.40 -5.45 -11.26
CA GLN A 51 -4.21 -5.36 -12.08
C GLN A 51 -2.91 -5.36 -11.25
N ASN A 52 -2.00 -6.31 -11.53
CA ASN A 52 -0.68 -6.52 -10.90
C ASN A 52 -0.66 -6.22 -9.39
N ILE A 53 -1.18 -7.21 -8.67
CA ILE A 53 -1.85 -7.05 -7.38
C ILE A 53 -0.85 -7.12 -6.20
N ALA A 54 0.17 -7.98 -6.26
CA ALA A 54 1.03 -8.25 -5.10
C ALA A 54 1.87 -7.03 -4.68
N PHE A 55 2.45 -6.31 -5.65
CA PHE A 55 3.23 -5.11 -5.34
C PHE A 55 2.35 -3.99 -4.75
N ALA A 56 1.21 -3.71 -5.38
CA ALA A 56 0.28 -2.69 -4.91
C ALA A 56 -0.24 -2.98 -3.50
N LEU A 57 -0.57 -4.24 -3.19
CA LEU A 57 -0.94 -4.68 -1.84
C LEU A 57 0.16 -4.39 -0.81
N ARG A 58 1.44 -4.64 -1.14
CA ARG A 58 2.55 -4.39 -0.21
C ARG A 58 2.73 -2.90 0.08
N ILE A 59 2.64 -2.05 -0.94
CA ILE A 59 2.74 -0.59 -0.73
C ILE A 59 1.55 -0.09 0.07
N ARG A 60 0.33 -0.56 -0.24
CA ARG A 60 -0.88 -0.16 0.48
C ARG A 60 -0.87 -0.60 1.94
N ALA A 61 -0.36 -1.81 2.22
CA ALA A 61 -0.11 -2.26 3.57
C ALA A 61 0.89 -1.37 4.33
N GLY A 62 1.96 -0.93 3.66
CA GLY A 62 2.91 0.03 4.21
C GLY A 62 2.23 1.37 4.56
N ALA A 63 1.36 1.88 3.69
CA ALA A 63 0.60 3.10 3.95
C ALA A 63 -0.38 2.93 5.14
N TYR A 64 -1.09 1.80 5.21
CA TYR A 64 -1.94 1.46 6.35
C TYR A 64 -1.15 1.40 7.66
N TYR A 65 0.02 0.77 7.66
CA TYR A 65 0.90 0.72 8.83
C TYR A 65 1.29 2.12 9.32
N LYS A 66 1.68 3.01 8.40
CA LYS A 66 2.05 4.40 8.72
C LYS A 66 0.89 5.21 9.29
N LEU A 67 -0.35 4.80 9.00
CA LEU A 67 -1.59 5.37 9.55
C LEU A 67 -2.10 4.60 10.77
N HIS A 68 -1.32 3.69 11.35
CA HIS A 68 -1.69 2.84 12.49
C HIS A 68 -2.90 1.90 12.24
N LYS A 69 -3.24 1.66 10.97
CA LYS A 69 -4.30 0.75 10.51
C LYS A 69 -3.76 -0.68 10.36
N TYR A 70 -3.38 -1.28 11.48
CA TYR A 70 -2.62 -2.54 11.50
C TYR A 70 -3.40 -3.75 10.96
N LYS A 71 -4.73 -3.76 11.14
CA LYS A 71 -5.56 -4.88 10.66
C LYS A 71 -5.58 -4.89 9.13
N GLU A 72 -5.81 -3.73 8.53
CA GLU A 72 -5.83 -3.53 7.09
C GLU A 72 -4.47 -3.82 6.46
N ALA A 73 -3.37 -3.43 7.12
CA ALA A 73 -2.02 -3.80 6.69
C ALA A 73 -1.79 -5.32 6.68
N ILE A 74 -2.23 -6.04 7.72
CA ILE A 74 -2.13 -7.51 7.80
C ILE A 74 -2.94 -8.18 6.69
N ASP A 75 -4.15 -7.68 6.44
CA ASP A 75 -5.04 -8.23 5.41
C ASP A 75 -4.41 -8.11 4.02
N ASP A 76 -3.86 -6.94 3.68
CA ASP A 76 -3.18 -6.72 2.39
C ASP A 76 -1.88 -7.54 2.26
N LEU A 77 -1.08 -7.65 3.31
CA LEU A 77 0.13 -8.50 3.31
C LEU A 77 -0.23 -9.97 3.15
N THR A 78 -1.34 -10.41 3.74
CA THR A 78 -1.82 -11.79 3.62
C THR A 78 -2.28 -12.08 2.20
N LYS A 79 -3.03 -11.16 1.57
CA LYS A 79 -3.39 -11.25 0.15
C LYS A 79 -2.16 -11.26 -0.75
N SER A 80 -1.16 -10.41 -0.47
CA SER A 80 0.09 -10.38 -1.24
C SER A 80 0.85 -11.71 -1.15
N LEU A 81 0.87 -12.34 0.02
CA LEU A 81 1.52 -13.63 0.24
C LEU A 81 0.74 -14.81 -0.38
N ALA A 82 -0.57 -14.67 -0.60
CA ALA A 82 -1.31 -15.67 -1.37
C ALA A 82 -0.84 -15.72 -2.85
N ILE A 83 -0.31 -14.60 -3.37
CA ILE A 83 0.23 -14.48 -4.73
C ILE A 83 1.73 -14.80 -4.75
N GLU A 84 2.51 -14.11 -3.91
CA GLU A 84 3.96 -14.25 -3.81
C GLU A 84 4.36 -14.85 -2.46
N GLN A 85 4.12 -16.16 -2.29
CA GLN A 85 4.27 -16.86 -1.00
C GLN A 85 5.66 -16.71 -0.34
N LYS A 86 6.71 -16.55 -1.15
CA LYS A 86 8.10 -16.45 -0.69
C LYS A 86 8.61 -15.01 -0.62
N ASN A 87 7.74 -14.01 -0.70
CA ASN A 87 8.14 -12.61 -0.60
C ASN A 87 8.63 -12.30 0.82
N VAL A 88 9.96 -12.19 0.96
CA VAL A 88 10.64 -11.97 2.25
C VAL A 88 10.19 -10.67 2.91
N PHE A 89 9.94 -9.63 2.13
CA PHE A 89 9.44 -8.36 2.66
C PHE A 89 8.03 -8.54 3.24
N ALA A 90 7.11 -9.15 2.51
CA ALA A 90 5.74 -9.32 2.99
C ALA A 90 5.67 -10.19 4.25
N LEU A 91 6.49 -11.26 4.34
CA LEU A 91 6.59 -12.08 5.55
C LEU A 91 7.10 -11.28 6.75
N SER A 92 8.18 -10.50 6.55
CA SER A 92 8.82 -9.70 7.60
C SER A 92 7.88 -8.60 8.12
N TYR A 93 7.25 -7.87 7.22
CA TYR A 93 6.30 -6.82 7.58
C TYR A 93 5.09 -7.41 8.32
N ARG A 94 4.52 -8.52 7.84
CA ARG A 94 3.34 -9.12 8.47
C ARG A 94 3.64 -9.58 9.91
N GLY A 95 4.83 -10.13 10.16
CA GLY A 95 5.28 -10.48 11.51
C GLY A 95 5.38 -9.25 12.44
N SER A 96 5.93 -8.15 11.93
CA SER A 96 6.00 -6.87 12.65
C SER A 96 4.60 -6.32 12.98
N GLU A 97 3.67 -6.39 12.03
CA GLU A 97 2.29 -5.92 12.24
C GLU A 97 1.57 -6.71 13.34
N PHE A 98 1.68 -8.04 13.33
CA PHE A 98 1.10 -8.86 14.39
C PHE A 98 1.67 -8.54 15.77
N TYR A 99 2.99 -8.30 15.86
CA TYR A 99 3.63 -7.90 17.11
C TYR A 99 3.08 -6.57 17.63
N LYS A 100 2.92 -5.57 16.75
CA LYS A 100 2.33 -4.27 17.11
C LYS A 100 0.88 -4.40 17.55
N LEU A 101 0.05 -5.10 16.78
CA LEU A 101 -1.37 -5.31 17.10
C LEU A 101 -1.55 -5.97 18.48
N LYS A 102 -0.73 -6.97 18.82
CA LYS A 102 -0.74 -7.62 20.13
C LYS A 102 -0.39 -6.63 21.25
N ARG A 103 0.62 -5.78 21.04
CA ARG A 103 1.02 -4.76 22.01
C ARG A 103 -0.08 -3.72 22.24
N PHE A 104 -0.70 -3.20 21.18
CA PHE A 104 -1.80 -2.24 21.30
C PHE A 104 -2.99 -2.81 22.08
N LYS A 105 -3.40 -4.05 21.77
CA LYS A 105 -4.49 -4.74 22.49
C LYS A 105 -4.20 -4.95 23.97
N ASN A 106 -2.94 -5.06 24.36
CA ASN A 106 -2.55 -5.20 25.76
C ASN A 106 -2.55 -3.86 26.51
N HIS A 107 -2.30 -2.75 25.82
CA HIS A 107 -2.33 -1.41 26.44
C HIS A 107 -3.73 -0.79 26.51
N SER A 108 -4.69 -1.23 25.70
CA SER A 108 -6.08 -0.75 25.72
C SER A 108 -7.01 -1.53 26.66
N LYS A 109 -6.47 -2.43 27.50
CA LYS A 109 -7.21 -3.24 28.50
C LYS A 109 -7.02 -2.76 29.94
N ILE A 110 -6.62 -1.51 30.16
CA ILE A 110 -6.50 -0.86 31.48
C ILE A 110 -7.51 0.27 31.52
#